data_AF-A0A9P6XTN5-F1
#
_entry.id   AF-A0A9P6XTN5-F1
#
_cell.length_a   1.000
_cell.length_b   1.000
_cell.length_c   1.000
_cell.angle_alpha   90.00
_cell.angle_beta   90.00
_cell.angle_gamma   90.00
#
_symmetry.space_group_name_H-M   'P 1'
#
loop_
_entity.id
_entity.type
_entity.pdbx_description
1 polymer ?
#
loop_
_entity_poly.entity_id
_entity_poly.type
_entity_poly.pdbx_seq_one_letter_code
_entity_poly.pdbx_strand_id
1 'polypeptide(L)'
;MVPVNSLLFADDVAVIGSAKSVKEMLKLCEDHSLSLGYRWNPLKCAVLNHPTSSSSSSGSTQLSLYGTSLPLVDKFIYLGMPFVKTGLSAASVLPLRSPGVLKLMSILNLIGVNRQGFSLLLCSRIYATFVRPKFEYGLAISKFTIAQVKEIERLQDRCLRMMVGGHATSSTSVIKHLTTLPSMHYRIDVLTTRFCLRARCLPGSCLLSLLSSTLPVYHIKVHLDKNPLFLALPSPAPSSDTRLKTFFRQYRERQVITLVTSTTQVRLMQKIGPGDRWSQLSSDLHETLNIHFYTP
;
A
#
# COMPACT_ATOMS: atom_id res chain seq x y z
N MET A 1 -24.15 -15.12 -28.29
CA MET A 1 -23.21 -15.38 -27.18
C MET A 1 -23.26 -14.17 -26.26
N VAL A 2 -23.64 -14.32 -24.99
CA VAL A 2 -23.62 -13.20 -24.03
C VAL A 2 -22.17 -13.00 -23.59
N PRO A 3 -21.58 -11.81 -23.76
CA PRO A 3 -20.22 -11.55 -23.29
C PRO A 3 -20.20 -11.60 -21.76
N VAL A 4 -19.32 -12.45 -21.20
CA VAL A 4 -19.12 -12.53 -19.75
C VAL A 4 -18.11 -11.48 -19.31
N ASN A 5 -18.61 -10.36 -18.80
CA ASN A 5 -17.75 -9.30 -18.29
C ASN A 5 -17.26 -9.68 -16.88
N SER A 6 -16.04 -10.20 -16.80
CA SER A 6 -15.51 -10.78 -15.57
C SER A 6 -14.04 -10.45 -15.33
N LEU A 7 -13.66 -10.49 -14.05
CA LEU A 7 -12.28 -10.46 -13.58
C LEU A 7 -11.99 -11.80 -12.90
N LEU A 8 -10.95 -12.48 -13.36
CA LEU A 8 -10.59 -13.83 -12.92
C LEU A 8 -9.21 -13.80 -12.28
N PHE A 9 -9.10 -14.36 -11.07
CA PHE A 9 -7.82 -14.63 -10.44
C PHE A 9 -7.92 -15.94 -9.63
N ALA A 10 -7.37 -17.04 -10.17
CA ALA A 10 -7.59 -18.38 -9.63
C ALA A 10 -9.10 -18.67 -9.44
N ASP A 11 -9.53 -19.00 -8.21
CA ASP A 11 -10.93 -19.22 -7.84
C ASP A 11 -11.70 -17.93 -7.51
N ASP A 12 -11.01 -16.80 -7.34
CA ASP A 12 -11.62 -15.49 -7.08
C ASP A 12 -12.13 -14.86 -8.38
N VAL A 13 -13.43 -15.02 -8.63
CA VAL A 13 -14.12 -14.49 -9.82
C VAL A 13 -15.05 -13.36 -9.44
N ALA A 14 -14.95 -12.24 -10.16
CA ALA A 14 -15.91 -11.14 -10.11
C ALA A 14 -16.63 -11.01 -11.45
N VAL A 15 -17.95 -10.99 -11.42
CA VAL A 15 -18.82 -10.79 -12.60
C VAL A 15 -19.47 -9.41 -12.52
N ILE A 16 -19.44 -8.64 -13.60
CA ILE A 16 -19.79 -7.21 -13.59
C ILE A 16 -20.82 -6.91 -14.67
N GLY A 17 -21.98 -6.36 -14.29
CA GLY A 17 -22.99 -5.94 -15.25
C GLY A 17 -24.27 -5.44 -14.60
N SER A 18 -25.31 -5.26 -15.40
CA SER A 18 -26.68 -5.04 -14.91
C SER A 18 -27.20 -6.31 -14.21
N ALA A 19 -28.18 -6.16 -13.32
CA ALA A 19 -28.77 -7.32 -12.60
C ALA A 19 -29.24 -8.43 -13.55
N LYS A 20 -29.84 -8.07 -14.69
CA LYS A 20 -30.24 -9.03 -15.73
C LYS A 20 -29.05 -9.76 -16.33
N SER A 21 -28.03 -9.02 -16.78
CA SER A 21 -26.82 -9.62 -17.36
C SER A 21 -26.06 -10.49 -16.37
N VAL A 22 -25.98 -10.07 -15.10
CA VAL A 22 -25.33 -10.85 -14.03
C VAL A 22 -26.09 -12.14 -13.77
N LYS A 23 -27.43 -12.13 -13.76
CA LYS A 23 -28.22 -13.35 -13.65
C LYS A 23 -27.95 -14.34 -14.79
N GLU A 24 -27.86 -13.85 -16.03
CA GLU A 24 -27.51 -14.68 -17.19
C GLU A 24 -26.08 -15.23 -17.08
N MET A 25 -25.12 -14.39 -16.65
CA MET A 25 -23.73 -14.81 -16.44
C MET A 25 -23.59 -15.82 -15.30
N LEU A 26 -24.33 -15.68 -14.19
CA LEU A 26 -24.33 -16.65 -13.10
C LEU A 26 -24.81 -18.02 -13.58
N LYS A 27 -25.87 -18.07 -14.40
CA LYS A 27 -26.33 -19.32 -15.02
C LYS A 27 -25.24 -19.97 -15.89
N LEU A 28 -24.56 -19.18 -16.73
CA LEU A 28 -23.42 -19.68 -17.51
C LEU A 28 -22.29 -20.21 -16.63
N CYS A 29 -22.01 -19.54 -15.51
CA CYS A 29 -21.01 -19.99 -14.54
C CYS A 29 -21.41 -21.31 -13.87
N GLU A 30 -22.70 -21.53 -13.58
CA GLU A 30 -23.21 -22.81 -13.07
C GLU A 30 -23.04 -23.92 -14.10
N ASP A 31 -23.56 -23.73 -15.31
CA ASP A 31 -23.50 -24.72 -16.39
C ASP A 31 -22.04 -25.11 -16.70
N HIS A 32 -21.15 -24.12 -16.76
CA HIS A 32 -19.72 -24.32 -16.96
C HIS A 32 -19.04 -25.08 -15.81
N SER A 33 -19.41 -24.78 -14.56
CA SER A 33 -18.82 -25.47 -13.41
C SER A 33 -19.21 -26.96 -13.38
N LEU A 34 -20.47 -27.26 -13.71
CA LEU A 34 -20.99 -28.62 -13.75
C LEU A 34 -20.35 -29.42 -14.89
N SER A 35 -20.13 -28.81 -16.06
CA SER A 35 -19.49 -29.49 -17.19
C SER A 35 -18.01 -29.82 -16.93
N LEU A 36 -17.31 -29.03 -16.11
CA LEU A 36 -15.92 -29.25 -15.75
C LEU A 36 -15.72 -29.97 -14.41
N GLY A 37 -16.81 -30.36 -13.73
CA GLY A 37 -16.74 -31.16 -12.50
C GLY A 37 -16.30 -30.40 -11.26
N TYR A 38 -16.50 -29.08 -11.18
CA TYR A 38 -16.28 -28.29 -9.96
C TYR A 38 -17.56 -27.54 -9.55
N ARG A 39 -17.57 -26.94 -8.35
CA ARG A 39 -18.69 -26.10 -7.89
C ARG A 39 -18.20 -24.81 -7.25
N TRP A 40 -18.89 -23.72 -7.58
CA TRP A 40 -18.81 -22.46 -6.84
C TRP A 40 -19.33 -22.66 -5.42
N ASN A 41 -18.80 -21.90 -4.44
CA ASN A 41 -19.29 -21.91 -3.06
C ASN A 41 -20.16 -20.66 -2.81
N PRO A 42 -21.51 -20.76 -2.84
CA PRO A 42 -22.39 -19.60 -2.69
C PRO A 42 -22.19 -18.86 -1.36
N LEU A 43 -21.72 -19.54 -0.31
CA LEU A 43 -21.49 -18.93 1.01
C LEU A 43 -20.28 -17.98 1.03
N LYS A 44 -19.37 -18.10 0.06
CA LYS A 44 -18.25 -17.17 -0.14
C LYS A 44 -18.57 -16.08 -1.17
N CYS A 45 -19.66 -16.23 -1.92
CA CYS A 45 -20.10 -15.28 -2.93
C CYS A 45 -20.96 -14.18 -2.28
N ALA A 46 -20.89 -12.98 -2.83
CA ALA A 46 -21.74 -11.88 -2.40
C ALA A 46 -22.01 -10.94 -3.57
N VAL A 47 -23.11 -10.19 -3.47
CA VAL A 47 -23.50 -9.20 -4.46
C VAL A 47 -23.26 -7.81 -3.88
N LEU A 48 -22.32 -7.09 -4.49
CA LEU A 48 -22.13 -5.67 -4.27
C LEU A 48 -23.04 -4.88 -5.23
N ASN A 49 -23.50 -3.69 -4.83
CA ASN A 49 -24.26 -2.78 -5.72
C ASN A 49 -25.63 -3.29 -6.21
N HIS A 50 -26.33 -4.12 -5.44
CA HIS A 50 -27.69 -4.47 -5.82
C HIS A 50 -28.61 -3.25 -5.66
N PRO A 51 -29.42 -2.88 -6.68
CA PRO A 51 -30.44 -1.84 -6.54
C PRO A 51 -31.45 -2.31 -5.49
N THR A 52 -31.39 -1.75 -4.30
CA THR A 52 -32.45 -1.88 -3.30
C THR A 52 -33.51 -0.86 -3.67
N SER A 53 -34.50 -1.27 -4.47
CA SER A 53 -35.63 -0.42 -4.77
C SER A 53 -36.43 -0.18 -3.49
N SER A 54 -36.16 0.93 -2.80
CA SER A 54 -37.11 1.61 -1.94
C SER A 54 -38.15 2.31 -2.81
N SER A 55 -38.90 1.54 -3.60
CA SER A 55 -40.09 1.95 -4.35
C SER A 55 -40.64 0.70 -5.03
N SER A 56 -41.90 0.43 -4.73
CA SER A 56 -42.69 -0.74 -5.02
C SER A 56 -42.68 -1.18 -6.50
N SER A 57 -42.99 -2.46 -6.71
CA SER A 57 -43.61 -3.04 -7.91
C SER A 57 -42.82 -3.08 -9.23
N SER A 58 -41.65 -3.75 -9.24
CA SER A 58 -41.19 -4.58 -10.37
C SER A 58 -40.02 -5.47 -9.95
N GLY A 59 -40.18 -6.79 -10.10
CA GLY A 59 -39.37 -7.87 -9.51
C GLY A 59 -37.91 -7.58 -9.19
N SER A 60 -37.55 -7.63 -7.90
CA SER A 60 -36.16 -7.74 -7.50
C SER A 60 -35.59 -8.99 -8.15
N THR A 61 -34.60 -8.82 -9.02
CA THR A 61 -33.95 -9.96 -9.67
C THR A 61 -33.01 -10.58 -8.64
N GLN A 62 -33.57 -11.42 -7.77
CA GLN A 62 -32.80 -12.17 -6.79
C GLN A 62 -31.71 -12.96 -7.53
N LEU A 63 -30.46 -12.68 -7.16
CA LEU A 63 -29.29 -13.35 -7.72
C LEU A 63 -28.99 -14.58 -6.87
N SER A 64 -28.89 -15.73 -7.51
CA SER A 64 -28.63 -17.02 -6.86
C SER A 64 -27.57 -17.81 -7.62
N LEU A 65 -26.93 -18.73 -6.90
CA LEU A 65 -26.07 -19.78 -7.46
C LEU A 65 -26.57 -21.14 -6.98
N TYR A 66 -26.89 -22.05 -7.90
CA TYR A 66 -27.46 -23.38 -7.64
C TYR A 66 -28.73 -23.31 -6.77
N GLY A 67 -29.59 -22.32 -7.03
CA GLY A 67 -30.78 -22.06 -6.21
C GLY A 67 -30.51 -21.42 -4.85
N THR A 68 -29.25 -21.23 -4.44
CA THR A 68 -28.89 -20.53 -3.20
C THR A 68 -28.82 -19.02 -3.43
N SER A 69 -29.63 -18.24 -2.71
CA SER A 69 -29.60 -16.77 -2.81
C SER A 69 -28.25 -16.21 -2.34
N LEU A 70 -27.70 -15.28 -3.11
CA LEU A 70 -26.47 -14.59 -2.74
C LEU A 70 -26.76 -13.42 -1.79
N PRO A 71 -25.97 -13.24 -0.71
CA PRO A 71 -26.14 -12.13 0.20
C PRO A 71 -25.80 -10.80 -0.48
N LEU A 72 -26.60 -9.78 -0.20
CA LEU A 72 -26.35 -8.41 -0.63
C LEU A 72 -25.44 -7.73 0.40
N VAL A 73 -24.34 -7.14 -0.04
CA VAL A 73 -23.35 -6.50 0.83
C VAL A 73 -23.04 -5.09 0.37
N ASP A 74 -22.81 -4.17 1.31
CA ASP A 74 -22.35 -2.80 1.00
C ASP A 74 -20.84 -2.72 0.78
N LYS A 75 -20.11 -3.71 1.28
CA LYS A 75 -18.66 -3.81 1.22
C LYS A 75 -18.23 -5.25 0.98
N PHE A 76 -17.28 -5.45 0.07
CA PHE A 76 -16.69 -6.75 -0.23
C PHE A 76 -15.18 -6.65 -0.34
N ILE A 77 -14.45 -7.70 0.05
CA ILE A 77 -12.99 -7.75 -0.08
C ILE A 77 -12.65 -8.67 -1.25
N TYR A 78 -12.16 -8.09 -2.34
CA TYR A 78 -11.72 -8.83 -3.53
C TYR A 78 -10.20 -8.69 -3.66
N LEU A 79 -9.48 -9.82 -3.73
CA LEU A 79 -8.01 -9.86 -3.77
C LEU A 79 -7.35 -9.03 -2.64
N GLY A 80 -7.94 -9.09 -1.44
CA GLY A 80 -7.47 -8.31 -0.28
C GLY A 80 -7.72 -6.80 -0.37
N MET A 81 -8.42 -6.31 -1.39
CA MET A 81 -8.78 -4.90 -1.53
C MET A 81 -10.26 -4.67 -1.25
N PRO A 82 -10.62 -3.66 -0.43
CA PRO A 82 -11.99 -3.39 -0.08
C PRO A 82 -12.70 -2.59 -1.18
N PHE A 83 -13.82 -3.12 -1.65
CA PHE A 83 -14.73 -2.47 -2.59
C PHE A 83 -16.03 -2.09 -1.89
N VAL A 84 -16.56 -0.93 -2.25
CA VAL A 84 -17.87 -0.41 -1.85
C VAL A 84 -18.64 -0.03 -3.11
N LYS A 85 -19.84 0.54 -2.94
CA LYS A 85 -20.71 0.88 -4.07
C LYS A 85 -20.05 1.75 -5.15
N THR A 86 -19.21 2.69 -4.72
CA THR A 86 -18.46 3.61 -5.58
C THR A 86 -17.13 3.06 -6.11
N GLY A 87 -16.82 1.79 -5.87
CA GLY A 87 -15.58 1.13 -6.29
C GLY A 87 -14.58 0.92 -5.14
N LEU A 88 -13.29 1.03 -5.43
CA LEU A 88 -12.22 0.79 -4.46
C LEU A 88 -12.27 1.79 -3.29
N SER A 89 -12.37 1.28 -2.06
CA SER A 89 -12.50 2.09 -0.85
C SER A 89 -11.16 2.33 -0.16
N ALA A 90 -10.48 3.43 -0.48
CA ALA A 90 -9.23 3.82 0.19
C ALA A 90 -9.41 3.98 1.72
N ALA A 91 -10.56 4.51 2.17
CA ALA A 91 -10.90 4.66 3.58
C ALA A 91 -10.91 3.31 4.34
N SER A 92 -11.26 2.23 3.65
CA SER A 92 -11.31 0.90 4.23
C SER A 92 -9.97 0.17 4.22
N VAL A 93 -8.97 0.64 3.45
CA VAL A 93 -7.67 -0.04 3.33
C VAL A 93 -6.94 -0.05 4.66
N LEU A 94 -6.84 1.10 5.33
CA LEU A 94 -6.10 1.17 6.59
C LEU A 94 -6.74 0.32 7.70
N PRO A 95 -8.05 0.41 8.01
CA PRO A 95 -8.70 -0.47 8.98
C PRO A 95 -8.54 -1.96 8.66
N LEU A 96 -8.52 -2.34 7.38
CA LEU A 96 -8.30 -3.73 6.96
C LEU A 96 -6.88 -4.22 7.27
N ARG A 97 -5.87 -3.34 7.20
CA ARG A 97 -4.45 -3.71 7.33
C ARG A 97 -3.90 -3.54 8.75
N SER A 98 -4.37 -2.53 9.49
CA SER A 98 -3.86 -2.18 10.82
C SER A 98 -3.77 -3.37 11.80
N PRO A 99 -4.79 -4.25 11.95
CA PRO A 99 -4.72 -5.35 12.90
C PRO A 99 -3.59 -6.34 12.57
N GLY A 100 -3.43 -6.69 11.30
CA GLY A 100 -2.37 -7.60 10.84
C GLY A 100 -0.98 -7.01 10.99
N VAL A 101 -0.83 -5.71 10.71
CA VAL A 101 0.43 -4.97 10.89
C VAL A 101 0.83 -4.92 12.36
N LEU A 102 -0.10 -4.54 13.24
CA LEU A 102 0.18 -4.45 14.67
C LEU A 102 0.44 -5.82 15.29
N LYS A 103 -0.31 -6.85 14.90
CA LYS A 103 -0.07 -8.22 15.36
C LYS A 103 1.34 -8.69 14.99
N LEU A 104 1.75 -8.49 13.73
CA LEU A 104 3.09 -8.86 13.28
C LEU A 104 4.16 -8.05 14.01
N MET A 105 3.97 -6.75 14.18
CA MET A 105 4.91 -5.90 14.91
C MET A 105 5.06 -6.34 16.36
N SER A 106 3.96 -6.70 17.05
CA SER A 106 4.01 -7.22 18.41
C SER A 106 4.76 -8.54 18.51
N ILE A 107 4.54 -9.47 17.57
CA ILE A 107 5.28 -10.74 17.51
C ILE A 107 6.78 -10.47 17.33
N LEU A 108 7.15 -9.61 16.38
CA LEU A 108 8.54 -9.25 16.13
C LEU A 108 9.18 -8.54 17.33
N ASN A 109 8.41 -7.72 18.04
CA ASN A 109 8.86 -7.04 19.24
C ASN A 109 9.23 -8.02 20.35
N LEU A 110 8.46 -9.10 20.52
CA LEU A 110 8.76 -10.18 21.46
C LEU A 110 10.03 -10.97 21.08
N ILE A 111 10.27 -11.16 19.78
CA ILE A 111 11.41 -11.94 19.27
C ILE A 111 12.75 -11.18 19.36
N GLY A 112 12.71 -9.85 19.50
CA GLY A 112 13.92 -9.03 19.62
C GLY A 112 13.93 -7.76 18.80
N VAL A 113 12.86 -7.42 18.07
CA VAL A 113 12.70 -6.12 17.41
C VAL A 113 12.26 -5.07 18.44
N ASN A 114 13.15 -4.80 19.39
CA ASN A 114 12.97 -3.89 20.51
C ASN A 114 14.33 -3.29 20.91
N ARG A 115 14.36 -2.42 21.93
CA ARG A 115 15.58 -1.72 22.37
C ARG A 115 16.66 -2.66 22.93
N GLN A 116 16.27 -3.77 23.54
CA GLN A 116 17.16 -4.71 24.23
C GLN A 116 17.57 -5.91 23.36
N GLY A 117 16.94 -6.08 22.19
CA GLY A 117 17.18 -7.21 21.30
C GLY A 117 18.21 -6.90 20.22
N PHE A 118 17.77 -6.99 18.96
CA PHE A 118 18.63 -6.82 17.80
C PHE A 118 19.18 -5.40 17.65
N SER A 119 20.28 -5.26 16.89
CA SER A 119 20.81 -3.95 16.52
C SER A 119 19.77 -3.13 15.76
N LEU A 120 19.84 -1.80 15.90
CA LEU A 120 18.88 -0.88 15.26
C LEU A 120 18.84 -1.05 13.73
N LEU A 121 19.99 -1.34 13.11
CA LEU A 121 20.09 -1.64 11.68
C LEU A 121 19.35 -2.94 11.31
N LEU A 122 19.48 -4.00 12.12
CA LEU A 122 18.77 -5.25 11.88
C LEU A 122 17.26 -5.07 12.11
N CYS A 123 16.87 -4.39 13.19
CA CYS A 123 15.49 -4.01 13.46
C CYS A 123 14.83 -3.27 12.29
N SER A 124 15.53 -2.27 11.71
CA SER A 124 15.00 -1.51 10.58
C SER A 124 14.84 -2.37 9.33
N ARG A 125 15.78 -3.29 9.07
CA ARG A 125 15.69 -4.27 7.97
C ARG A 125 14.54 -5.25 8.17
N ILE A 126 14.35 -5.77 9.38
CA ILE A 126 13.22 -6.68 9.69
C ILE A 126 11.89 -5.96 9.51
N TYR A 127 11.76 -4.74 10.03
CA TYR A 127 10.57 -3.90 9.81
C TYR A 127 10.31 -3.69 8.31
N ALA A 128 11.36 -3.28 7.58
CA ALA A 128 11.32 -3.00 6.15
C ALA A 128 10.90 -4.20 5.30
N THR A 129 11.27 -5.41 5.73
CA THR A 129 11.05 -6.68 5.02
C THR A 129 9.70 -7.30 5.34
N PHE A 130 9.26 -7.31 6.61
CA PHE A 130 8.09 -8.06 7.03
C PHE A 130 6.87 -7.19 7.36
N VAL A 131 7.06 -6.09 8.09
CA VAL A 131 5.95 -5.22 8.54
C VAL A 131 5.52 -4.30 7.41
N ARG A 132 6.48 -3.50 6.94
CA ARG A 132 6.75 -3.24 5.53
C ARG A 132 5.62 -3.53 4.51
N PRO A 133 5.74 -4.63 3.77
CA PRO A 133 4.79 -5.03 2.74
C PRO A 133 3.33 -5.17 3.19
N LYS A 134 3.05 -5.47 4.48
CA LYS A 134 1.67 -5.67 4.95
C LYS A 134 0.82 -4.41 4.87
N PHE A 135 1.42 -3.24 5.08
CA PHE A 135 0.72 -1.96 4.92
C PHE A 135 0.78 -1.44 3.48
N GLU A 136 1.82 -1.76 2.71
CA GLU A 136 2.01 -1.23 1.35
C GLU A 136 1.07 -1.83 0.33
N TYR A 137 0.55 -3.02 0.60
CA TYR A 137 -0.37 -3.69 -0.29
C TYR A 137 -1.61 -2.83 -0.56
N GLY A 138 -1.81 -2.48 -1.83
CA GLY A 138 -2.93 -1.67 -2.28
C GLY A 138 -2.72 -0.16 -2.22
N LEU A 139 -1.62 0.34 -1.64
CA LEU A 139 -1.39 1.79 -1.52
C LEU A 139 -1.21 2.45 -2.89
N ALA A 140 -0.56 1.77 -3.84
CA ALA A 140 -0.25 2.32 -5.17
C ALA A 140 -1.50 2.62 -6.03
N ILE A 141 -2.62 1.95 -5.74
CA ILE A 141 -3.86 2.02 -6.53
C ILE A 141 -5.00 2.73 -5.79
N SER A 142 -4.79 3.11 -4.52
CA SER A 142 -5.81 3.71 -3.67
C SER A 142 -5.68 5.23 -3.62
N LYS A 143 -6.81 5.94 -3.59
CA LYS A 143 -6.86 7.40 -3.46
C LYS A 143 -6.98 7.84 -2.01
N PHE A 144 -5.87 8.27 -1.41
CA PHE A 144 -5.88 8.75 -0.03
C PHE A 144 -6.11 10.26 0.07
N THR A 145 -6.92 10.67 1.02
CA THR A 145 -6.98 12.07 1.48
C THR A 145 -5.78 12.38 2.38
N ILE A 146 -5.48 13.66 2.58
CA ILE A 146 -4.41 14.10 3.49
C ILE A 146 -4.62 13.52 4.90
N ALA A 147 -5.87 13.46 5.38
CA ALA A 147 -6.20 12.87 6.66
C ALA A 147 -5.87 11.37 6.70
N GLN A 148 -6.20 10.62 5.65
CA GLN A 148 -5.89 9.19 5.57
C GLN A 148 -4.39 8.93 5.49
N VAL A 149 -3.64 9.73 4.75
CA VAL A 149 -2.16 9.62 4.72
C VAL A 149 -1.57 9.86 6.12
N LYS A 150 -2.11 10.82 6.88
CA LYS A 150 -1.71 11.03 8.28
C LYS A 150 -2.02 9.81 9.15
N GLU A 151 -3.16 9.15 8.97
CA GLU A 151 -3.47 7.91 9.72
C GLU A 151 -2.52 6.76 9.37
N ILE A 152 -2.17 6.60 8.10
CA ILE A 152 -1.17 5.61 7.66
C ILE A 152 0.20 5.93 8.29
N GLU A 153 0.58 7.20 8.34
CA GLU A 153 1.82 7.66 8.99
C GLU A 153 1.79 7.38 10.50
N ARG A 154 0.65 7.63 11.18
CA ARG A 154 0.49 7.32 12.61
C ARG A 154 0.64 5.83 12.90
N LEU A 155 0.12 4.95 12.03
CA LEU A 155 0.32 3.52 12.16
C LEU A 155 1.80 3.14 12.07
N GLN A 156 2.52 3.67 11.07
CA GLN A 156 3.96 3.47 10.96
C GLN A 156 4.68 3.97 12.23
N ASP A 157 4.36 5.19 12.67
CA ASP A 157 4.97 5.82 13.84
C ASP A 157 4.80 4.99 15.11
N ARG A 158 3.63 4.37 15.29
CA ARG A 158 3.38 3.42 16.39
C ARG A 158 4.33 2.22 16.29
N CYS A 159 4.47 1.61 15.13
CA CYS A 159 5.40 0.49 14.94
C CYS A 159 6.86 0.89 15.18
N LEU A 160 7.27 2.08 14.74
CA LEU A 160 8.64 2.57 14.92
C LEU A 160 8.97 2.82 16.40
N ARG A 161 8.01 3.34 17.18
CA ARG A 161 8.17 3.50 18.63
C ARG A 161 8.31 2.15 19.32
N MET A 162 7.49 1.16 18.96
CA MET A 162 7.62 -0.21 19.48
C MET A 162 9.00 -0.79 19.19
N MET A 163 9.48 -0.63 17.95
CA MET A 163 10.77 -1.14 17.49
C MET A 163 11.96 -0.60 18.31
N VAL A 164 11.93 0.68 18.71
CA VAL A 164 13.04 1.29 19.48
C VAL A 164 12.78 1.33 20.99
N GLY A 165 11.67 0.76 21.47
CA GLY A 165 11.23 0.90 22.86
C GLY A 165 11.01 2.36 23.27
N GLY A 166 10.58 3.21 22.33
CA GLY A 166 10.40 4.64 22.52
C GLY A 166 9.10 4.98 23.25
N HIS A 167 9.11 6.09 23.98
CA HIS A 167 7.92 6.63 24.63
C HIS A 167 6.84 7.04 23.60
N ALA A 168 5.60 7.17 24.05
CA ALA A 168 4.46 7.59 23.23
C ALA A 168 4.63 8.98 22.59
N THR A 169 5.56 9.80 23.09
CA THR A 169 5.90 11.15 22.58
C THR A 169 7.27 11.26 21.91
N SER A 170 8.11 10.21 21.90
CA SER A 170 9.38 10.17 21.15
C SER A 170 9.25 10.67 19.70
N SER A 171 10.25 11.40 19.21
CA SER A 171 10.22 11.93 17.84
C SER A 171 10.37 10.83 16.80
N THR A 172 9.32 10.58 16.01
CA THR A 172 9.35 9.58 14.93
C THR A 172 10.15 10.06 13.72
N SER A 173 10.32 11.38 13.56
CA SER A 173 11.22 11.96 12.56
C SER A 173 12.68 11.56 12.81
N VAL A 174 13.14 11.63 14.07
CA VAL A 174 14.48 11.19 14.46
C VAL A 174 14.63 9.68 14.26
N ILE A 175 13.64 8.88 14.68
CA ILE A 175 13.68 7.42 14.51
C ILE A 175 13.80 7.05 13.01
N LYS A 176 12.99 7.67 12.14
CA LYS A 176 13.06 7.48 10.67
C LYS A 176 14.42 7.83 10.09
N HIS A 177 15.06 8.88 10.61
CA HIS A 177 16.39 9.28 10.18
C HIS A 177 17.45 8.26 10.60
N LEU A 178 17.51 7.91 11.89
CA LEU A 178 18.46 6.94 12.45
C LEU A 178 18.34 5.56 11.80
N THR A 179 17.12 5.15 11.48
CA THR A 179 16.84 3.83 10.86
C THR A 179 16.89 3.87 9.35
N THR A 180 17.09 5.03 8.74
CA THR A 180 16.95 5.29 7.29
C THR A 180 15.60 4.90 6.70
N LEU A 181 14.55 4.75 7.53
CA LEU A 181 13.19 4.41 7.09
C LEU A 181 12.45 5.66 6.58
N PRO A 182 11.84 5.62 5.39
CA PRO A 182 11.09 6.75 4.84
C PRO A 182 9.73 6.95 5.52
N SER A 183 9.13 8.13 5.34
CA SER A 183 7.72 8.35 5.68
C SER A 183 6.78 7.52 4.81
N MET A 184 5.57 7.27 5.29
CA MET A 184 4.53 6.59 4.53
C MET A 184 4.04 7.41 3.35
N HIS A 185 3.98 8.74 3.49
CA HIS A 185 3.74 9.63 2.35
C HIS A 185 4.75 9.37 1.21
N TYR A 186 6.04 9.36 1.53
CA TYR A 186 7.09 9.12 0.56
C TYR A 186 6.98 7.72 -0.06
N ARG A 187 6.61 6.71 0.74
CA ARG A 187 6.38 5.35 0.24
C ARG A 187 5.21 5.29 -0.74
N ILE A 188 4.10 5.96 -0.46
CA ILE A 188 2.96 6.05 -1.38
C ILE A 188 3.40 6.67 -2.72
N ASP A 189 4.17 7.76 -2.68
CA ASP A 189 4.70 8.39 -3.91
C ASP A 189 5.56 7.44 -4.74
N VAL A 190 6.48 6.73 -4.09
CA VAL A 190 7.35 5.73 -4.75
C VAL A 190 6.52 4.59 -5.33
N LEU A 191 5.57 4.04 -4.57
CA LEU A 191 4.74 2.91 -5.00
C LEU A 191 3.87 3.28 -6.19
N THR A 192 3.19 4.43 -6.12
CA THR A 192 2.37 4.97 -7.21
C THR A 192 3.22 5.26 -8.44
N THR A 193 4.38 5.92 -8.28
CA THR A 193 5.31 6.21 -9.39
C THR A 193 5.74 4.93 -10.11
N ARG A 194 6.15 3.90 -9.36
CA ARG A 194 6.55 2.60 -9.92
C ARG A 194 5.39 1.92 -10.64
N PHE A 195 4.19 1.96 -10.06
CA PHE A 195 2.99 1.41 -10.69
C PHE A 195 2.70 2.11 -12.02
N CYS A 196 2.81 3.44 -12.08
CA CYS A 196 2.60 4.20 -13.31
C CYS A 196 3.64 3.90 -14.39
N LEU A 197 4.92 3.82 -14.02
CA LEU A 197 5.98 3.44 -14.96
C LEU A 197 5.75 2.05 -15.54
N ARG A 198 5.33 1.10 -14.69
CA ARG A 198 4.96 -0.24 -15.14
C ARG A 198 3.74 -0.22 -16.06
N ALA A 199 2.71 0.55 -15.73
CA ALA A 199 1.49 0.66 -16.52
C ALA A 199 1.76 1.15 -17.96
N ARG A 200 2.74 2.06 -18.15
CA ARG A 200 3.15 2.56 -19.47
C ARG A 200 3.89 1.52 -20.33
N CYS A 201 4.46 0.50 -19.71
CA CYS A 201 5.20 -0.56 -20.38
C CYS A 201 4.38 -1.84 -20.58
N LEU A 202 3.07 -1.81 -20.30
CA LEU A 202 2.20 -2.97 -20.50
C LEU A 202 1.93 -3.20 -21.99
N PRO A 203 1.82 -4.47 -22.43
CA PRO A 203 1.34 -4.79 -23.77
C PRO A 203 0.00 -4.12 -24.11
N GLY A 204 -0.21 -3.76 -25.38
CA GLY A 204 -1.48 -3.19 -25.85
C GLY A 204 -2.69 -4.11 -25.63
N SER A 205 -2.46 -5.43 -25.54
CA SER A 205 -3.50 -6.43 -25.27
C SER A 205 -3.91 -6.53 -23.79
N CYS A 206 -3.18 -5.91 -22.87
CA CYS A 206 -3.56 -5.94 -21.46
C CYS A 206 -4.86 -5.15 -21.21
N LEU A 207 -5.67 -5.64 -20.28
CA LEU A 207 -6.95 -5.00 -19.91
C LEU A 207 -6.80 -3.50 -19.60
N LEU A 208 -5.76 -3.12 -18.86
CA LEU A 208 -5.51 -1.71 -18.55
C LEU A 208 -5.24 -0.87 -19.80
N SER A 209 -4.48 -1.41 -20.76
CA SER A 209 -4.18 -0.74 -22.04
C SER A 209 -5.45 -0.58 -22.88
N LEU A 210 -6.27 -1.64 -22.96
CA LEU A 210 -7.55 -1.64 -23.67
C LEU A 210 -8.57 -0.66 -23.08
N LEU A 211 -8.61 -0.53 -21.75
CA LEU A 211 -9.50 0.39 -21.05
C LEU A 211 -8.96 1.83 -21.00
N SER A 212 -7.66 2.04 -21.19
CA SER A 212 -7.05 3.36 -21.04
C SER A 212 -7.61 4.41 -22.02
N SER A 213 -8.06 3.98 -23.21
CA SER A 213 -8.68 4.85 -24.22
C SER A 213 -10.15 5.16 -23.94
N THR A 214 -10.85 4.30 -23.18
CA THR A 214 -12.28 4.44 -22.88
C THR A 214 -12.54 5.15 -21.56
N LEU A 215 -11.53 5.31 -20.71
CA LEU A 215 -11.63 6.01 -19.44
C LEU A 215 -11.32 7.51 -19.63
N PRO A 216 -12.32 8.42 -19.50
CA PRO A 216 -12.18 9.85 -19.82
C PRO A 216 -11.09 10.56 -19.00
N VAL A 217 -10.94 10.15 -17.73
CA VAL A 217 -9.81 10.50 -16.85
C VAL A 217 -9.58 9.31 -15.93
N TYR A 218 -8.49 8.58 -16.10
CA TYR A 218 -8.13 7.55 -15.14
C TYR A 218 -7.21 8.13 -14.07
N HIS A 219 -7.48 7.78 -12.81
CA HIS A 219 -6.86 8.29 -11.59
C HIS A 219 -5.32 8.42 -11.65
N ILE A 220 -4.69 7.48 -12.33
CA ILE A 220 -3.23 7.44 -12.57
C ILE A 220 -2.79 8.75 -13.24
N LYS A 221 -3.48 9.24 -14.28
CA LYS A 221 -3.12 10.49 -14.99
C LYS A 221 -3.13 11.70 -14.05
N VAL A 222 -4.18 11.87 -13.25
CA VAL A 222 -4.29 12.98 -12.27
C VAL A 222 -3.21 12.90 -11.20
N HIS A 223 -2.86 11.69 -10.74
CA HIS A 223 -1.77 11.50 -9.79
C HIS A 223 -0.41 11.81 -10.40
N LEU A 224 -0.18 11.43 -11.65
CA LEU A 224 1.05 11.68 -12.37
C LEU A 224 1.34 13.18 -12.52
N ASP A 225 0.31 13.97 -12.83
CA ASP A 225 0.45 15.42 -13.02
C ASP A 225 0.75 16.17 -11.71
N LYS A 226 0.49 15.55 -10.56
CA LYS A 226 0.63 16.18 -9.23
C LYS A 226 1.74 15.60 -8.37
N ASN A 227 2.29 14.44 -8.72
CA ASN A 227 3.28 13.77 -7.89
C ASN A 227 4.67 14.38 -8.10
N PRO A 228 5.25 15.08 -7.11
CA PRO A 228 6.54 15.77 -7.29
C PRO A 228 7.69 14.78 -7.53
N LEU A 229 7.63 13.57 -6.96
CA LEU A 229 8.62 12.52 -7.22
C LEU A 229 8.59 12.08 -8.68
N PHE A 230 7.39 11.92 -9.24
CA PHE A 230 7.20 11.52 -10.63
C PHE A 230 7.67 12.62 -11.59
N LEU A 231 7.29 13.87 -11.33
CA LEU A 231 7.67 15.03 -12.14
C LEU A 231 9.18 15.30 -12.11
N ALA A 232 9.87 14.90 -11.04
CA ALA A 232 11.31 15.03 -10.92
C ALA A 232 12.11 13.92 -11.64
N LEU A 233 11.45 12.91 -12.22
CA LEU A 233 12.14 11.85 -12.94
C LEU A 233 12.90 12.40 -14.16
N PRO A 234 14.09 11.87 -14.47
CA PRO A 234 14.81 12.24 -15.69
C PRO A 234 14.03 11.78 -16.94
N SER A 235 14.24 12.48 -18.06
CA SER A 235 13.74 12.08 -19.38
C SER A 235 14.92 11.65 -20.26
N PRO A 236 15.02 10.37 -20.68
CA PRO A 236 14.08 9.27 -20.41
C PRO A 236 14.18 8.74 -18.97
N ALA A 237 13.09 8.14 -18.49
CA ALA A 237 13.03 7.55 -17.15
C ALA A 237 14.07 6.41 -17.00
N PRO A 238 14.61 6.16 -15.79
CA PRO A 238 15.60 5.11 -15.60
C PRO A 238 15.05 3.74 -16.00
N SER A 239 15.76 3.08 -16.92
CA SER A 239 15.33 1.79 -17.48
C SER A 239 15.52 0.60 -16.52
N SER A 240 16.45 0.70 -15.56
CA SER A 240 16.71 -0.37 -14.59
C SER A 240 16.16 -0.07 -13.20
N ASP A 241 15.68 -1.12 -12.53
CA ASP A 241 15.13 -1.02 -11.16
C ASP A 241 16.16 -0.48 -10.16
N THR A 242 17.43 -0.83 -10.33
CA THR A 242 18.54 -0.34 -9.50
C THR A 242 18.71 1.17 -9.63
N ARG A 243 18.76 1.70 -10.86
CA ARG A 243 18.88 3.15 -11.09
C ARG A 243 17.67 3.91 -10.55
N LEU A 244 16.48 3.33 -10.70
CA LEU A 244 15.24 3.91 -10.18
C LEU A 244 15.23 3.96 -8.64
N LYS A 245 15.67 2.88 -7.97
CA LYS A 245 15.85 2.84 -6.51
C LYS A 245 16.87 3.88 -6.02
N THR A 246 17.99 4.01 -6.73
CA THR A 246 19.02 5.02 -6.42
C THR A 246 18.47 6.43 -6.57
N PHE A 247 17.74 6.72 -7.65
CA PHE A 247 17.08 8.00 -7.84
C PHE A 247 16.10 8.33 -6.70
N PHE A 248 15.24 7.39 -6.31
CA PHE A 248 14.34 7.59 -5.17
C PHE A 248 15.10 7.82 -3.86
N ARG A 249 16.21 7.12 -3.63
CA ARG A 249 17.04 7.36 -2.44
C ARG A 249 17.58 8.81 -2.45
N GLN A 250 18.22 9.21 -3.53
CA GLN A 250 18.83 10.55 -3.68
C GLN A 250 17.79 11.67 -3.63
N TYR A 251 16.61 11.48 -4.23
CA TYR A 251 15.51 12.44 -4.15
C TYR A 251 15.11 12.67 -2.69
N ARG A 252 14.94 11.60 -1.90
CA ARG A 252 14.61 11.72 -0.48
C ARG A 252 15.73 12.38 0.31
N GLU A 253 16.98 11.99 0.08
CA GLU A 253 18.14 12.58 0.77
C GLU A 253 18.20 14.09 0.56
N ARG A 254 17.98 14.56 -0.67
CA ARG A 254 17.88 16.01 -0.97
C ARG A 254 16.77 16.68 -0.17
N GLN A 255 15.57 16.10 -0.10
CA GLN A 255 14.46 16.64 0.69
C GLN A 255 14.80 16.75 2.19
N VAL A 256 15.51 15.75 2.74
CA VAL A 256 15.95 15.77 4.13
C VAL A 256 17.02 16.85 4.36
N ILE A 257 18.00 16.96 3.45
CA ILE A 257 19.05 17.99 3.53
C ILE A 257 18.42 19.38 3.48
N THR A 258 17.54 19.65 2.52
CA THR A 258 16.82 20.93 2.41
C THR A 258 16.05 21.26 3.69
N LEU A 259 15.38 20.27 4.31
CA LEU A 259 14.67 20.47 5.58
C LEU A 259 15.64 20.84 6.72
N VAL A 260 16.78 20.16 6.81
CA VAL A 260 17.79 20.44 7.85
C VAL A 260 18.42 21.82 7.65
N THR A 261 18.75 22.20 6.42
CA THR A 261 19.39 23.49 6.10
C THR A 261 18.44 24.68 6.18
N SER A 262 17.14 24.46 5.97
CA SER A 262 16.10 25.51 6.07
C SER A 262 15.59 25.75 7.50
N THR A 263 15.91 24.85 8.43
CA THR A 263 15.46 24.97 9.82
C THR A 263 16.49 25.79 10.62
N THR A 264 16.15 27.02 11.02
CA THR A 264 16.99 27.93 11.82
C THR A 264 17.23 27.48 13.27
N GLN A 265 16.78 26.29 13.67
CA GLN A 265 16.99 25.76 15.03
C GLN A 265 18.33 25.04 15.12
N VAL A 266 19.25 25.64 15.89
CA VAL A 266 20.49 25.02 16.36
C VAL A 266 20.12 23.78 17.17
N ARG A 267 20.47 22.59 16.67
CA ARG A 267 20.37 21.35 17.44
C ARG A 267 21.60 21.23 18.35
N LEU A 268 21.38 21.31 19.66
CA LEU A 268 22.37 20.92 20.67
C LEU A 268 22.69 19.42 20.50
N MET A 269 23.89 19.11 20.04
CA MET A 269 24.47 17.78 20.18
C MET A 269 25.23 17.74 21.50
N GLN A 270 24.61 17.14 22.52
CA GLN A 270 25.31 16.88 23.78
C GLN A 270 26.32 15.75 23.57
N LYS A 271 27.60 16.05 23.76
CA LYS A 271 28.67 15.05 23.82
C LYS A 271 28.48 14.27 25.13
N ILE A 272 28.02 13.02 25.04
CA ILE A 272 27.91 12.15 26.22
C ILE A 272 29.33 11.67 26.56
N GLY A 273 29.74 11.85 27.81
CA GLY A 273 31.07 11.52 28.31
C GLY A 273 31.40 10.02 28.23
N PRO A 274 32.68 9.65 28.41
CA PRO A 274 33.14 8.26 28.23
C PRO A 274 32.59 7.40 29.37
N GLY A 275 31.53 6.65 29.07
CA GLY A 275 30.89 5.75 30.04
C GLY A 275 29.58 5.13 29.55
N ASP A 276 28.89 5.79 28.62
CA ASP A 276 27.67 5.24 28.03
C ASP A 276 27.96 4.42 26.77
N ARG A 277 27.32 3.25 26.71
CA ARG A 277 27.51 2.13 25.76
C ARG A 277 27.02 2.46 24.32
N TRP A 278 27.28 3.67 23.83
CA TRP A 278 27.06 4.15 22.46
C TRP A 278 28.36 4.32 21.67
N SER A 279 29.52 4.17 22.31
CA SER A 279 30.85 4.25 21.67
C SER A 279 31.06 3.21 20.56
N GLN A 280 30.33 2.09 20.58
CA GLN A 280 30.35 1.10 19.49
C GLN A 280 29.56 1.54 18.24
N LEU A 281 28.53 2.39 18.38
CA LEU A 281 27.77 2.88 17.21
C LEU A 281 28.51 3.96 16.40
N SER A 282 29.47 4.66 17.02
CA SER A 282 30.31 5.62 16.31
C SER A 282 31.32 4.96 15.38
N SER A 283 31.80 3.76 15.73
CA SER A 283 32.77 3.01 14.92
C SER A 283 32.12 2.46 13.64
N ASP A 284 30.90 1.92 13.75
CA ASP A 284 30.20 1.31 12.61
C ASP A 284 29.67 2.34 11.59
N LEU A 285 29.42 3.59 12.02
CA LEU A 285 28.97 4.67 11.13
C LEU A 285 30.12 5.35 10.38
N HIS A 286 31.33 5.34 10.94
CA HIS A 286 32.52 5.95 10.32
C HIS A 286 32.97 5.22 9.04
N GLU A 287 32.68 3.92 8.95
CA GLU A 287 33.08 3.08 7.81
C GLU A 287 32.11 3.21 6.61
N THR A 288 30.91 3.78 6.81
CA THR A 288 29.87 3.84 5.76
C THR A 288 29.66 5.23 5.17
N LEU A 289 30.12 6.29 5.84
CA LEU A 289 29.98 7.67 5.38
C LEU A 289 31.32 8.39 5.49
N ASN A 290 31.93 8.63 4.33
CA ASN A 290 33.19 9.33 4.17
C ASN A 290 33.01 10.82 4.52
N ILE A 291 32.91 11.12 5.82
CA ILE A 291 32.80 12.48 6.37
C ILE A 291 34.08 12.74 7.14
N HIS A 292 35.00 13.49 6.53
CA HIS A 292 36.19 14.01 7.23
C HIS A 292 35.76 15.14 8.17
N PHE A 293 36.03 14.97 9.47
CA PHE A 293 36.01 16.07 10.42
C PHE A 293 37.41 16.70 10.45
N TYR A 294 37.52 17.95 9.98
CA TYR A 294 38.66 18.80 10.30
C TYR A 294 38.56 19.23 11.77
N THR A 295 39.62 18.98 12.53
CA THR A 295 39.86 19.59 13.85
C THR A 295 40.93 20.67 13.70
N PRO A 296 40.80 21.85 14.33
CA PRO A 296 41.96 22.69 14.61
C PRO A 296 42.89 22.03 15.63
#